data_AF-A0A1R1YSB5-F1
#
_entry.id   AF-A0A1R1YSB5-F1
#
_cell.length_a   1.000
_cell.length_b   1.000
_cell.length_c   1.000
_cell.angle_alpha   90.00
_cell.angle_beta   90.00
_cell.angle_gamma   90.00
#
_symmetry.space_group_name_H-M   'P 1'
#
loop_
_entity.id
_entity.type
_entity.pdbx_description
1 polymer ?
#
loop_
_entity_poly.entity_id
_entity_poly.type
_entity_poly.pdbx_seq_one_letter_code
_entity_poly.pdbx_strand_id
1 'polypeptide(L)'
;MSNYVGIICTKTRVHNVIQEAIDNAKFICQDYYFLSNPPKIELYCPTSLEFPYVPSHLHHMLFELIKNCLRATVELYGEDADSYPPIKVIVASGNEDIAIKISDEGGGISRSALEKVWTYMYTTADNTPDLEDSFDQTDFKAPLAGFGYGLPLSRLYARYFGGDLKIISMENYGTDAYLHLSRLSDSEEPLC
;
A
#
# COMPACT_ATOMS: atom_id res chain seq x y z
N MET A 1 -22.47 16.45 -14.58
CA MET A 1 -22.93 15.12 -14.11
C MET A 1 -21.93 14.67 -13.05
N SER A 2 -22.41 14.31 -11.87
CA SER A 2 -21.53 13.85 -10.78
C SER A 2 -20.89 12.52 -11.19
N ASN A 3 -19.55 12.44 -11.24
CA ASN A 3 -18.83 11.18 -11.39
C ASN A 3 -18.85 10.34 -10.09
N TYR A 4 -19.61 10.79 -9.08
CA TYR A 4 -19.72 10.16 -7.78
C TYR A 4 -21.15 9.70 -7.52
N VAL A 5 -21.25 8.48 -6.99
CA VAL A 5 -22.44 7.91 -6.35
C VAL A 5 -22.07 7.65 -4.89
N GLY A 6 -22.49 8.55 -4.00
CA GLY A 6 -21.99 8.56 -2.61
C GLY A 6 -20.47 8.77 -2.58
N ILE A 7 -19.75 7.84 -1.95
CA ILE A 7 -18.27 7.83 -1.89
C ILE A 7 -17.60 7.14 -3.09
N ILE A 8 -18.38 6.46 -3.94
CA ILE A 8 -17.86 5.70 -5.08
C ILE A 8 -17.71 6.65 -6.27
N CYS A 9 -16.50 6.71 -6.84
CA CYS A 9 -16.25 7.39 -8.09
C CYS A 9 -16.39 6.38 -9.24
N THR A 10 -17.29 6.66 -10.18
CA THR A 10 -17.56 5.79 -11.34
C THR A 10 -16.43 5.80 -12.36
N LYS A 11 -15.54 6.79 -12.28
CA LYS A 11 -14.41 7.00 -13.19
C LYS A 11 -13.14 7.34 -12.42
N THR A 12 -12.75 6.46 -11.50
CA THR A 12 -11.49 6.67 -10.75
C THR A 12 -10.32 6.49 -11.70
N ARG A 13 -9.52 7.55 -11.86
CA ARG A 13 -8.27 7.48 -12.62
C ARG A 13 -7.21 6.80 -11.76
N VAL A 14 -7.01 5.51 -11.99
CA VAL A 14 -6.16 4.65 -11.15
C VAL A 14 -4.73 5.19 -11.09
N HIS A 15 -4.19 5.63 -12.23
CA HIS A 15 -2.85 6.21 -12.32
C HIS A 15 -2.65 7.38 -11.34
N ASN A 16 -3.61 8.30 -11.26
CA ASN A 16 -3.51 9.49 -10.41
C ASN A 16 -3.51 9.11 -8.93
N VAL A 17 -4.38 8.18 -8.54
CA VAL A 17 -4.48 7.71 -7.15
C VAL A 17 -3.19 7.01 -6.72
N ILE A 18 -2.61 6.18 -7.58
CA ILE A 18 -1.32 5.53 -7.31
C ILE A 18 -0.21 6.56 -7.22
N GLN A 19 -0.16 7.53 -8.13
CA GLN A 19 0.88 8.56 -8.12
C GLN A 19 0.83 9.39 -6.83
N GLU A 20 -0.35 9.79 -6.38
CA GLU A 20 -0.53 10.50 -5.11
C GLU A 20 -0.10 9.65 -3.90
N ALA A 21 -0.42 8.35 -3.89
CA ALA A 21 0.04 7.44 -2.85
C ALA A 21 1.58 7.28 -2.84
N ILE A 22 2.20 7.20 -4.03
CA ILE A 22 3.65 7.17 -4.22
C ILE A 22 4.31 8.42 -3.65
N ASP A 23 3.80 9.59 -4.00
CA ASP A 23 4.39 10.88 -3.61
C ASP A 23 4.28 11.08 -2.09
N ASN A 24 3.13 10.76 -1.51
CA ASN A 24 2.93 10.83 -0.05
C ASN A 24 3.82 9.84 0.71
N ALA A 25 3.93 8.60 0.25
CA ALA A 25 4.76 7.59 0.91
C ALA A 25 6.26 7.92 0.80
N LYS A 26 6.71 8.43 -0.36
CA LYS A 26 8.09 8.90 -0.54
C LYS A 26 8.40 10.08 0.38
N PHE A 27 7.51 11.06 0.46
CA PHE A 27 7.70 12.22 1.32
C PHE A 27 7.91 11.80 2.79
N ILE A 28 7.06 10.91 3.32
CA ILE A 28 7.19 10.42 4.70
C ILE A 28 8.48 9.61 4.89
N CYS A 29 8.85 8.78 3.90
CA CYS A 29 10.10 8.02 3.95
C CYS A 29 11.34 8.94 3.98
N GLN A 30 11.36 9.99 3.15
CA GLN A 30 12.44 10.97 3.13
C GLN A 30 12.53 11.76 4.44
N ASP A 31 11.40 12.22 4.97
CA ASP A 31 11.36 12.98 6.23
C ASP A 31 11.82 12.12 7.41
N TYR A 32 11.37 10.86 7.47
CA TYR A 32 11.67 9.95 8.58
C TYR A 32 13.14 9.51 8.64
N TYR A 33 13.71 9.13 7.50
CA TYR A 33 15.11 8.67 7.41
C TYR A 33 16.08 9.78 6.99
N PHE A 34 15.63 11.03 6.88
CA PHE A 34 16.41 12.18 6.41
C PHE A 34 17.14 11.94 5.08
N LEU A 35 16.51 11.17 4.16
CA LEU A 35 17.13 10.75 2.91
C LEU A 35 17.13 11.88 1.88
N SER A 36 18.31 12.17 1.34
CA SER A 36 18.42 13.05 0.16
C SER A 36 17.83 12.39 -1.09
N ASN A 37 18.03 11.08 -1.26
CA ASN A 37 17.56 10.30 -2.40
C ASN A 37 16.86 9.01 -1.93
N PRO A 38 15.52 8.97 -1.83
CA PRO A 38 14.78 7.77 -1.45
C PRO A 38 14.78 6.73 -2.59
N PRO A 39 14.37 5.47 -2.30
CA PRO A 39 14.21 4.47 -3.33
C PRO A 39 13.31 4.96 -4.48
N LYS A 40 13.77 4.72 -5.72
CA LYS A 40 12.99 5.04 -6.91
C LYS A 40 11.76 4.15 -6.96
N ILE A 41 10.66 4.70 -7.43
CA ILE A 41 9.42 3.94 -7.67
C ILE A 41 9.07 4.06 -9.14
N GLU A 42 8.98 2.92 -9.81
CA GLU A 42 8.64 2.78 -11.22
C GLU A 42 7.16 2.41 -11.36
N LEU A 43 6.35 3.33 -11.89
CA LEU A 43 4.92 3.13 -12.09
C LEU A 43 4.61 2.71 -13.54
N TYR A 44 4.13 1.48 -13.70
CA TYR A 44 3.64 0.93 -14.95
C TYR A 44 2.11 0.86 -14.92
N CYS A 45 1.45 1.98 -15.22
CA CYS A 45 0.00 2.09 -15.25
C CYS A 45 -0.46 2.93 -16.45
N PRO A 46 -1.38 2.43 -17.30
CA PRO A 46 -2.01 3.23 -18.34
C PRO A 46 -2.70 4.46 -17.73
N THR A 47 -2.41 5.65 -18.26
CA THR A 47 -2.95 6.93 -17.73
C THR A 47 -4.44 7.12 -18.01
N SER A 48 -4.97 6.41 -19.00
CA SER A 48 -6.39 6.41 -19.37
C SER A 48 -7.23 5.37 -18.63
N LEU A 49 -6.63 4.57 -17.74
CA LEU A 49 -7.35 3.53 -17.01
C LEU A 49 -8.32 4.16 -16.00
N GLU A 50 -9.61 4.00 -16.28
CA GLU A 50 -10.70 4.38 -15.39
C GLU A 50 -11.35 3.13 -14.82
N PHE A 51 -11.52 3.10 -13.49
CA PHE A 51 -12.11 1.98 -12.78
C PHE A 51 -13.14 2.51 -11.76
N PRO A 52 -14.39 2.00 -11.72
CA PRO A 52 -15.34 2.37 -10.68
C PRO A 52 -14.82 1.88 -9.32
N TYR A 53 -14.54 2.79 -8.38
CA TYR A 53 -14.04 2.44 -7.04
C TYR A 53 -14.16 3.60 -6.06
N VAL A 54 -13.85 3.38 -4.79
CA VAL A 54 -13.71 4.42 -3.78
C VAL A 54 -12.25 4.92 -3.77
N PRO A 55 -11.95 6.13 -4.29
CA PRO A 55 -10.56 6.58 -4.46
C PRO A 55 -9.77 6.65 -3.15
N SER A 56 -10.41 7.06 -2.05
CA SER A 56 -9.78 7.16 -0.73
C SER A 56 -9.34 5.79 -0.18
N HIS A 57 -10.15 4.74 -0.37
CA HIS A 57 -9.78 3.39 0.04
C HIS A 57 -8.62 2.86 -0.80
N LEU A 58 -8.66 3.09 -2.12
CA LEU A 58 -7.57 2.70 -3.01
C LEU A 58 -6.27 3.40 -2.63
N HIS A 59 -6.31 4.73 -2.41
CA HIS A 59 -5.17 5.51 -1.95
C HIS A 59 -4.59 4.94 -0.65
N HIS A 60 -5.43 4.70 0.36
CA HIS A 60 -4.99 4.19 1.65
C HIS A 60 -4.28 2.82 1.54
N MET A 61 -4.87 1.87 0.80
CA MET A 61 -4.26 0.55 0.58
C MET A 61 -2.90 0.65 -0.12
N LEU A 62 -2.81 1.46 -1.17
CA LEU A 62 -1.57 1.66 -1.92
C LEU A 62 -0.52 2.37 -1.08
N PHE A 63 -0.91 3.40 -0.35
CA PHE A 63 -0.04 4.16 0.54
C PHE A 63 0.61 3.26 1.59
N GLU A 64 -0.19 2.44 2.29
CA GLU A 64 0.34 1.51 3.31
C GLU A 64 1.29 0.47 2.71
N LEU A 65 0.95 -0.09 1.54
CA LEU A 65 1.81 -1.06 0.85
C LEU A 65 3.13 -0.43 0.40
N ILE A 66 3.08 0.74 -0.25
CA ILE A 66 4.28 1.44 -0.75
C ILE A 66 5.18 1.87 0.41
N LYS A 67 4.59 2.38 1.51
CA LYS A 67 5.33 2.75 2.72
C LYS A 67 6.09 1.56 3.29
N ASN A 68 5.47 0.37 3.35
CA ASN A 68 6.12 -0.85 3.81
C ASN A 68 7.28 -1.27 2.89
N CYS A 69 7.10 -1.21 1.58
CA CYS A 69 8.16 -1.50 0.61
C CYS A 69 9.35 -0.53 0.73
N LEU A 70 9.06 0.77 0.88
CA LEU A 70 10.08 1.81 1.11
C LEU A 70 10.86 1.54 2.39
N ARG A 71 10.16 1.31 3.50
CA ARG A 71 10.75 0.97 4.80
C ARG A 71 11.67 -0.25 4.69
N ALA A 72 11.18 -1.37 4.17
CA ALA A 72 11.96 -2.60 4.05
C ALA A 72 13.22 -2.40 3.17
N THR A 73 13.09 -1.64 2.08
CA THR A 73 14.23 -1.34 1.20
C THR A 73 15.26 -0.46 1.90
N VAL A 74 14.85 0.60 2.60
CA VAL A 74 15.82 1.48 3.30
C VAL A 74 16.48 0.75 4.46
N GLU A 75 15.73 -0.01 5.26
CA GLU A 75 16.27 -0.75 6.40
C GLU A 75 17.27 -1.84 5.98
N LEU A 76 17.08 -2.48 4.83
CA LEU A 76 18.01 -3.50 4.33
C LEU A 76 19.33 -2.88 3.81
N TYR A 77 19.24 -1.85 2.98
CA TYR A 77 20.41 -1.27 2.30
C TYR A 77 21.14 -0.22 3.16
N GLY A 78 20.46 0.31 4.18
CA GLY A 78 20.97 1.36 5.06
C GLY A 78 20.71 2.77 4.50
N GLU A 79 20.60 3.74 5.41
CA GLU A 79 20.29 5.15 5.08
C GLU A 79 21.39 5.81 4.24
N ASP A 80 22.65 5.39 4.44
CA ASP A 80 23.85 5.88 3.73
C ASP A 80 24.10 5.20 2.37
N ALA A 81 23.16 4.38 1.88
CA ALA A 81 23.35 3.68 0.61
C ALA A 81 23.47 4.66 -0.57
N ASP A 82 24.47 4.44 -1.44
CA ASP A 82 24.65 5.22 -2.68
C ASP A 82 23.44 5.13 -3.62
N SER A 83 22.77 3.98 -3.62
CA SER A 83 21.58 3.73 -4.42
C SER A 83 20.75 2.57 -3.86
N TYR A 84 19.44 2.63 -4.10
CA TYR A 84 18.48 1.59 -3.76
C TYR A 84 17.94 0.90 -5.02
N PRO A 85 17.58 -0.39 -4.94
CA PRO A 85 16.82 -1.04 -6.00
C PRO A 85 15.45 -0.34 -6.19
N PRO A 86 14.94 -0.24 -7.43
CA PRO A 86 13.65 0.39 -7.68
C PRO A 86 12.49 -0.49 -7.21
N ILE A 87 11.54 0.10 -6.52
CA ILE A 87 10.24 -0.52 -6.21
C ILE A 87 9.36 -0.40 -7.46
N LYS A 88 8.73 -1.49 -7.87
CA LYS A 88 7.92 -1.53 -9.11
C LYS A 88 6.44 -1.63 -8.76
N VAL A 89 5.64 -0.69 -9.28
CA VAL A 89 4.18 -0.72 -9.20
C VAL A 89 3.63 -1.01 -10.59
N ILE A 90 3.03 -2.18 -10.77
CA ILE A 90 2.55 -2.66 -12.07
C ILE A 90 1.04 -2.83 -11.99
N VAL A 91 0.33 -2.21 -12.93
CA VAL A 91 -1.13 -2.27 -13.01
C VAL A 91 -1.54 -3.03 -14.25
N ALA A 92 -2.31 -4.10 -14.05
CA ALA A 92 -2.94 -4.87 -15.10
C ALA A 92 -4.46 -4.75 -14.97
N SER A 93 -5.12 -4.34 -16.06
CA SER A 93 -6.59 -4.32 -16.15
C SER A 93 -7.06 -5.56 -16.89
N GLY A 94 -7.88 -6.38 -16.24
CA GLY A 94 -8.69 -7.42 -16.85
C GLY A 94 -10.04 -6.89 -17.33
N ASN A 95 -10.91 -7.80 -17.77
CA ASN A 95 -12.29 -7.48 -18.11
C ASN A 95 -13.17 -7.33 -16.86
N GLU A 96 -12.90 -8.15 -15.84
CA GLU A 96 -13.71 -8.30 -14.62
C GLU A 96 -13.03 -7.67 -13.38
N ASP A 97 -11.70 -7.57 -13.41
CA ASP A 97 -10.90 -7.12 -12.28
C ASP A 97 -9.73 -6.20 -12.71
N ILE A 98 -9.13 -5.58 -11.71
CA ILE A 98 -7.83 -4.91 -11.83
C ILE A 98 -6.88 -5.53 -10.81
N ALA A 99 -5.67 -5.85 -11.26
CA ALA A 99 -4.60 -6.35 -10.42
C ALA A 99 -3.48 -5.31 -10.35
N ILE A 100 -3.09 -4.96 -9.12
CA ILE A 100 -1.97 -4.07 -8.84
C ILE A 100 -0.91 -4.87 -8.11
N LYS A 101 0.27 -4.99 -8.73
CA LYS A 101 1.44 -5.62 -8.13
C LYS A 101 2.42 -4.56 -7.64
N ILE A 102 2.83 -4.63 -6.39
CA ILE A 102 3.90 -3.81 -5.82
C ILE A 102 5.03 -4.76 -5.43
N SER A 103 6.23 -4.51 -5.95
CA SER A 103 7.39 -5.40 -5.82
C SER A 103 8.58 -4.61 -5.29
N ASP A 104 9.16 -5.09 -4.19
CA ASP A 104 10.38 -4.55 -3.59
C ASP A 104 11.51 -5.59 -3.56
N GLU A 105 12.72 -5.11 -3.29
CA GLU A 105 13.90 -5.92 -3.00
C GLU A 105 14.39 -5.67 -1.56
N GLY A 106 13.45 -5.48 -0.62
CA GLY A 106 13.71 -5.13 0.77
C GLY A 106 14.05 -6.32 1.68
N GLY A 107 14.55 -7.42 1.12
CA GLY A 107 15.03 -8.58 1.89
C GLY A 107 13.97 -9.62 2.25
N GLY A 108 12.70 -9.31 2.00
CA GLY A 108 11.61 -10.26 2.17
C GLY A 108 11.26 -10.58 3.63
N ILE A 109 10.34 -11.52 3.81
CA ILE A 109 9.72 -11.91 5.07
C ILE A 109 9.93 -13.41 5.23
N SER A 110 10.45 -13.82 6.38
CA SER A 110 10.66 -15.23 6.68
C SER A 110 9.33 -15.99 6.68
N ARG A 111 9.37 -17.27 6.26
CA ARG A 111 8.15 -18.09 6.16
C ARG A 111 7.37 -18.18 7.48
N SER A 112 8.05 -18.17 8.62
CA SER A 112 7.44 -18.21 9.95
C SER A 112 6.80 -16.89 10.38
N ALA A 113 7.22 -15.76 9.81
CA ALA A 113 6.64 -14.45 10.05
C ALA A 113 5.50 -14.11 9.08
N LEU A 114 5.43 -14.78 7.92
CA LEU A 114 4.42 -14.51 6.88
C LEU A 114 2.97 -14.75 7.33
N GLU A 115 2.71 -15.66 8.28
CA GLU A 115 1.37 -15.80 8.85
C GLU A 115 1.04 -14.66 9.82
N LYS A 116 2.06 -14.09 10.46
CA LYS A 116 1.92 -13.06 11.50
C LYS A 116 1.65 -11.67 10.92
N VAL A 117 2.05 -11.39 9.67
CA VAL A 117 1.82 -10.08 9.04
C VAL A 117 0.34 -9.70 8.88
N TRP A 118 -0.56 -10.68 9.01
CA TRP A 118 -2.02 -10.48 9.00
C TRP A 118 -2.61 -10.24 10.38
N THR A 119 -1.83 -10.37 11.44
CA THR A 119 -2.29 -10.14 12.82
C THR A 119 -2.27 -8.65 13.09
N TYR A 120 -3.41 -8.10 13.55
CA TYR A 120 -3.48 -6.73 14.04
C TYR A 120 -2.46 -6.51 15.16
N MET A 121 -1.85 -5.32 15.22
CA MET A 121 -0.78 -4.97 16.17
C MET A 121 0.56 -5.68 15.96
N TYR A 122 0.72 -6.53 14.94
CA TYR A 122 2.02 -7.09 14.62
C TYR A 122 2.84 -6.07 13.82
N THR A 123 3.93 -5.59 14.43
CA THR A 123 4.93 -4.73 13.78
C THR A 123 6.32 -5.26 14.02
N THR A 124 7.20 -5.08 13.04
CA THR A 124 8.64 -5.35 13.16
C THR A 124 9.41 -4.10 13.59
N ALA A 125 8.73 -3.03 14.00
CA ALA A 125 9.37 -1.84 14.51
C ALA A 125 9.72 -2.03 15.98
N ASP A 126 10.99 -1.80 16.34
CA ASP A 126 11.48 -1.94 17.72
C ASP A 126 10.85 -0.95 18.71
N ASN A 127 10.21 0.12 18.20
CA ASN A 127 9.51 1.13 18.98
C ASN A 127 8.07 1.28 18.46
N THR A 128 7.15 0.45 18.95
CA THR A 128 5.73 0.84 18.93
C THR A 128 5.60 2.09 19.81
N PRO A 129 5.15 3.25 19.29
CA PRO A 129 4.76 4.34 20.18
C PRO A 129 3.68 3.79 21.11
N ASP A 130 3.85 3.97 22.41
CA ASP A 130 2.75 3.73 23.34
C ASP A 130 1.55 4.53 22.85
N LEU A 131 0.39 3.88 22.75
CA LEU A 131 -0.87 4.54 22.43
C LEU A 131 -1.22 5.46 23.60
N GLU A 132 -0.64 6.65 23.66
CA GLU A 132 -1.12 7.69 24.57
C GLU A 132 -2.53 8.09 24.11
N ASP A 133 -3.46 8.13 25.07
CA ASP A 133 -4.91 8.37 24.93
C ASP A 133 -5.28 9.78 24.42
N SER A 134 -4.40 10.48 23.69
CA SER A 134 -4.61 11.82 23.15
C SER A 134 -4.93 11.76 21.64
N PHE A 135 -6.14 11.30 21.34
CA PHE A 135 -6.78 11.42 20.02
C PHE A 135 -7.12 12.89 19.69
N ASP A 136 -6.11 13.77 19.60
CA ASP A 136 -6.30 15.15 19.15
C ASP A 136 -6.06 15.26 17.63
N GLN A 137 -7.12 15.67 16.93
CA GLN A 137 -7.37 15.54 15.49
C GLN A 137 -6.54 16.44 14.55
N THR A 138 -5.36 16.96 14.91
CA THR A 138 -4.73 18.02 14.08
C THR A 138 -3.29 17.80 13.62
N ASP A 139 -2.54 16.83 14.16
CA ASP A 139 -1.15 16.58 13.73
C ASP A 139 -0.83 15.07 13.70
N PHE A 140 -1.56 14.29 12.88
CA PHE A 140 -1.21 12.89 12.66
C PHE A 140 0.04 12.79 11.76
N LYS A 141 1.23 12.99 12.34
CA LYS A 141 2.48 12.48 11.77
C LYS A 141 2.42 10.96 11.88
N ALA A 142 1.79 10.31 10.90
CA ALA A 142 1.72 8.86 10.82
C ALA A 142 3.17 8.31 10.87
N PRO A 143 3.57 7.57 11.92
CA PRO A 143 4.90 7.02 11.97
C PRO A 143 5.12 6.08 10.77
N LEU A 144 6.33 6.10 10.21
CA LEU A 144 6.67 5.32 9.01
C LEU A 144 6.42 3.82 9.23
N ALA A 145 6.70 3.34 10.44
CA ALA A 145 6.16 2.09 10.96
C ALA A 145 4.84 2.38 11.69
N GLY A 146 3.72 1.98 11.10
CA GLY A 146 2.41 2.08 11.77
C GLY A 146 2.30 1.10 12.94
N PHE A 147 1.19 1.17 13.69
CA PHE A 147 0.86 0.27 14.79
C PHE A 147 0.55 -1.18 14.36
N GLY A 148 1.04 -1.67 13.22
CA GLY A 148 0.75 -3.02 12.73
C GLY A 148 -0.67 -3.22 12.18
N TYR A 149 -1.32 -2.15 11.72
CA TYR A 149 -2.68 -2.20 11.17
C TYR A 149 -2.77 -2.12 9.64
N GLY A 150 -1.73 -1.65 8.97
CA GLY A 150 -1.78 -1.33 7.54
C GLY A 150 -2.14 -2.52 6.64
N LEU A 151 -1.46 -3.66 6.80
CA LEU A 151 -1.70 -4.86 5.99
C LEU A 151 -3.05 -5.53 6.28
N PRO A 152 -3.45 -5.78 7.55
CA PRO A 152 -4.76 -6.34 7.85
C PRO A 152 -5.92 -5.46 7.38
N LEU A 153 -5.83 -4.13 7.60
CA LEU A 153 -6.86 -3.18 7.19
C LEU A 153 -6.95 -3.06 5.67
N SER A 154 -5.81 -3.03 4.97
CA SER A 154 -5.79 -3.00 3.50
C SER A 154 -6.43 -4.25 2.91
N ARG A 155 -6.18 -5.43 3.51
CA ARG A 155 -6.83 -6.67 3.08
C ARG A 155 -8.34 -6.65 3.35
N LEU A 156 -8.77 -6.10 4.48
CA LEU A 156 -10.20 -5.92 4.79
C LEU A 156 -10.88 -5.02 3.74
N TYR A 157 -10.28 -3.89 3.39
CA TYR A 157 -10.82 -2.99 2.36
C TYR A 157 -10.90 -3.63 0.98
N ALA A 158 -9.87 -4.38 0.58
CA ALA A 158 -9.89 -5.11 -0.68
C ALA A 158 -11.04 -6.13 -0.72
N ARG A 159 -11.19 -6.91 0.35
CA ARG A 159 -12.24 -7.96 0.46
C ARG A 159 -13.65 -7.40 0.55
N TYR A 160 -13.82 -6.24 1.16
CA TYR A 160 -15.12 -5.59 1.27
C TYR A 160 -15.76 -5.35 -0.10
N PHE A 161 -14.96 -5.03 -1.12
CA PHE A 161 -15.41 -4.85 -2.50
C PHE A 161 -15.10 -6.06 -3.40
N GLY A 162 -15.10 -7.28 -2.82
CA GLY A 162 -14.95 -8.52 -3.57
C GLY A 162 -13.56 -8.79 -4.14
N GLY A 163 -12.55 -8.01 -3.73
CA GLY A 163 -11.14 -8.20 -4.07
C GLY A 163 -10.38 -9.04 -3.04
N ASP A 164 -9.05 -9.03 -3.13
CA ASP A 164 -8.16 -9.64 -2.12
C ASP A 164 -6.77 -8.99 -2.16
N LEU A 165 -6.06 -9.10 -1.03
CA LEU A 165 -4.65 -8.71 -0.92
C LEU A 165 -3.84 -9.95 -0.55
N LYS A 166 -2.85 -10.30 -1.40
CA LYS A 166 -1.94 -11.42 -1.21
C LYS A 166 -0.51 -10.92 -1.13
N ILE A 167 0.28 -11.50 -0.24
CA ILE A 167 1.70 -11.23 -0.10
C ILE A 167 2.46 -12.50 -0.47
N ILE A 168 3.40 -12.37 -1.40
CA ILE A 168 4.35 -13.43 -1.78
C ILE A 168 5.72 -12.88 -1.46
N SER A 169 6.40 -13.47 -0.48
CA SER A 169 7.71 -12.99 -0.06
C SER A 169 8.78 -14.04 -0.28
N MET A 170 9.95 -13.57 -0.70
CA MET A 170 11.17 -14.36 -0.91
C MET A 170 12.23 -13.85 0.08
N GLU A 171 12.40 -14.59 1.16
CA GLU A 171 13.38 -14.28 2.21
C GLU A 171 14.79 -14.15 1.62
N ASN A 172 15.50 -13.09 2.03
CA ASN A 172 16.79 -12.62 1.49
C ASN A 172 16.74 -12.04 0.07
N TYR A 173 15.54 -11.74 -0.45
CA TYR A 173 15.40 -11.06 -1.75
C TYR A 173 14.43 -9.89 -1.65
N GLY A 174 13.14 -10.14 -1.43
CA GLY A 174 12.13 -9.09 -1.53
C GLY A 174 10.70 -9.60 -1.40
N THR A 175 9.75 -8.68 -1.50
CA THR A 175 8.32 -8.99 -1.34
C THR A 175 7.50 -8.47 -2.52
N ASP A 176 6.58 -9.31 -2.99
CA ASP A 176 5.54 -8.94 -3.94
C ASP A 176 4.18 -8.88 -3.22
N ALA A 177 3.52 -7.73 -3.27
CA ALA A 177 2.14 -7.55 -2.87
C ALA A 177 1.22 -7.52 -4.09
N TYR A 178 0.20 -8.37 -4.11
CA TYR A 178 -0.82 -8.45 -5.16
C TYR A 178 -2.15 -7.99 -4.60
N LEU A 179 -2.60 -6.81 -5.04
CA LEU A 179 -3.90 -6.25 -4.73
C LEU A 179 -4.84 -6.48 -5.93
N HIS A 180 -5.82 -7.36 -5.73
CA HIS A 180 -6.88 -7.62 -6.71
C HIS A 180 -8.14 -6.86 -6.30
N LEU A 181 -8.72 -6.10 -7.22
CA LEU A 181 -9.97 -5.37 -6.99
C LEU A 181 -10.98 -5.80 -8.05
N SER A 182 -12.15 -6.24 -7.59
CA SER A 182 -13.25 -6.64 -8.45
C SER A 182 -14.02 -5.43 -8.91
N ARG A 183 -14.54 -5.47 -10.14
CA ARG A 183 -15.39 -4.41 -10.66
C ARG A 183 -16.70 -4.40 -9.89
N LEU A 184 -17.01 -3.26 -9.26
CA LEU A 184 -18.20 -3.03 -8.43
C LEU A 184 -19.55 -3.33 -9.10
N SER A 185 -19.59 -3.62 -10.41
CA SER A 185 -20.82 -4.00 -11.11
C SER A 185 -21.19 -5.48 -11.00
N ASP A 186 -20.24 -6.36 -10.64
CA ASP A 186 -20.39 -7.80 -10.88
C ASP A 186 -20.46 -8.64 -9.58
N SER A 187 -20.24 -8.03 -8.42
CA SER A 187 -20.38 -8.68 -7.12
C SER A 187 -21.66 -8.21 -6.43
N GLU A 188 -22.63 -9.12 -6.24
CA GLU A 188 -23.70 -8.91 -5.25
C GLU A 188 -23.04 -8.62 -3.90
N GLU A 189 -23.25 -7.41 -3.37
CA GLU A 189 -22.84 -7.07 -2.01
C GLU A 189 -23.48 -8.10 -1.07
N PRO A 190 -22.71 -8.79 -0.20
CA PRO A 190 -23.32 -9.59 0.86
C PRO A 190 -23.93 -8.62 1.88
N LEU A 191 -25.18 -8.23 1.62
CA LEU A 191 -26.02 -7.54 2.59
C LEU A 191 -26.24 -8.50 3.75
N CYS A 192 -25.58 -8.21 4.88
CA CYS A 192 -25.97 -8.75 6.19
C CYS A 192 -27.39 -8.29 6.55
#